data_AF-A0A920DRM0-F1
#
_entry.id   AF-A0A920DRM0-F1
#
_cell.length_a   1.000
_cell.length_b   1.000
_cell.length_c   1.000
_cell.angle_alpha   90.00
_cell.angle_beta   90.00
_cell.angle_gamma   90.00
#
_symmetry.space_group_name_H-M   'P 1'
#
loop_
_entity.id
_entity.type
_entity.pdbx_description
1 polymer ?
#
loop_
_entity_poly.entity_id
_entity_poly.type
_entity_poly.pdbx_seq_one_letter_code
_entity_poly.pdbx_strand_id
1 'polypeptide(L)'
;MSILGVNRKSDILSLAEQLKGKLPFPFETIAVAVNFLPIQVCNKEAARIAYLYKSKLILIHIGALETDQKKKISDCVLDCHINESNFEIIDQKGPVVSTILNVCKDNIVDLLILGALKKNLLLSIM
;
A
#
# COMPACT_ATOMS: atom_id res chain seq x y z
N MET A 1 -26.89 -10.32 16.63
CA MET A 1 -25.43 -10.27 16.38
C MET A 1 -25.16 -9.10 15.45
N SER A 2 -24.51 -8.06 15.98
CA SER A 2 -24.31 -6.76 15.34
C SER A 2 -23.50 -6.84 14.04
N ILE A 3 -24.08 -6.24 13.02
CA ILE A 3 -23.46 -5.93 11.73
C ILE A 3 -22.34 -4.93 12.04
N LEU A 4 -21.10 -5.26 11.66
CA LEU A 4 -19.89 -4.47 11.89
C LEU A 4 -20.07 -3.02 11.41
N GLY A 5 -20.40 -2.13 12.35
CA GLY A 5 -20.51 -0.70 12.14
C GLY A 5 -19.13 -0.08 11.99
N VAL A 6 -18.60 -0.08 10.77
CA VAL A 6 -17.43 0.73 10.41
C VAL A 6 -17.90 2.19 10.31
N ASN A 7 -17.75 2.93 11.41
CA ASN A 7 -18.05 4.35 11.45
C ASN A 7 -16.91 5.13 10.78
N ARG A 8 -16.97 5.25 9.46
CA ARG A 8 -15.93 5.88 8.62
C ARG A 8 -15.47 7.26 9.11
N LYS A 9 -16.32 8.02 9.81
CA LYS A 9 -15.99 9.36 10.32
C LYS A 9 -15.07 9.30 11.55
N SER A 10 -15.28 8.35 12.47
CA SER A 10 -14.42 8.17 13.64
C SER A 10 -13.03 7.66 13.23
N ASP A 11 -12.96 6.79 12.23
CA ASP A 11 -11.68 6.22 11.80
C ASP A 11 -10.79 7.25 11.09
N ILE A 12 -11.41 8.16 10.32
CA ILE A 12 -10.69 9.27 9.68
C ILE A 12 -10.20 10.26 10.74
N LEU A 13 -11.02 10.56 11.76
CA LEU A 13 -10.62 11.43 12.86
C LEU A 13 -9.46 10.83 13.67
N SER A 14 -9.51 9.53 13.95
CA SER A 14 -8.44 8.79 14.62
C SER A 14 -7.12 8.84 13.84
N LEU A 15 -7.16 8.54 12.54
CA LEU A 15 -5.95 8.62 11.70
C LEU A 15 -5.44 10.07 11.59
N ALA A 16 -6.34 11.05 11.46
CA ALA A 16 -5.97 12.45 11.40
C ALA A 16 -5.31 12.93 12.71
N GLU A 17 -5.75 12.44 13.87
CA GLU A 17 -5.10 12.69 15.16
C GLU A 17 -3.72 12.05 15.25
N GLN A 18 -3.57 10.80 14.79
CA GLN A 18 -2.29 10.10 14.77
C GLN A 18 -1.25 10.77 13.83
N LEU A 19 -1.72 11.42 12.76
CA LEU A 19 -0.87 12.17 11.84
C LEU A 19 -0.68 13.63 12.26
N LYS A 20 -1.42 14.12 13.26
CA LYS A 20 -1.38 15.52 13.70
C LYS A 20 -0.04 15.82 14.39
N GLY A 21 0.80 16.62 13.74
CA GLY A 21 2.14 16.96 14.24
C GLY A 21 3.28 16.13 13.63
N LYS A 22 2.97 15.11 12.80
CA LYS A 22 3.97 14.56 11.89
C LYS A 22 4.34 15.62 10.86
N LEU A 23 5.64 15.75 10.59
CA LEU A 23 6.10 16.56 9.48
C LEU A 23 5.58 15.93 8.17
N PRO A 24 5.17 16.73 7.17
CA PRO A 24 4.78 16.20 5.87
C PRO A 24 5.96 15.53 5.13
N PHE A 25 7.18 15.68 5.68
CA PHE A 25 8.43 15.17 5.16
C PHE A 25 9.45 15.02 6.30
N PRO A 26 10.30 13.97 6.30
CA PRO A 26 10.33 12.84 5.37
C PRO A 26 9.20 11.84 5.63
N PHE A 27 8.83 11.06 4.61
CA PHE A 27 7.89 9.95 4.76
C PHE A 27 8.53 8.84 5.60
N GLU A 28 7.82 8.32 6.59
CA GLU A 28 8.33 7.23 7.43
C GLU A 28 7.83 5.86 6.96
N THR A 29 6.60 5.79 6.43
CA THR A 29 5.96 4.54 6.00
C THR A 29 5.24 4.72 4.67
N ILE A 30 5.81 4.11 3.63
CA ILE A 30 5.30 4.15 2.26
C ILE A 30 4.61 2.84 1.94
N ALA A 31 3.41 2.88 1.37
CA ALA A 31 2.72 1.69 0.86
C ALA A 31 2.57 1.73 -0.65
N VAL A 32 2.57 0.56 -1.28
CA VAL A 32 2.26 0.37 -2.71
C VAL A 32 1.28 -0.77 -2.91
N ALA A 33 0.24 -0.57 -3.72
CA ALA A 33 -0.73 -1.62 -4.05
C ALA A 33 -0.29 -2.41 -5.31
N VAL A 34 -0.09 -3.71 -5.15
CA VAL A 34 0.60 -4.61 -6.10
C VAL A 34 -0.38 -5.28 -7.10
N ASN A 35 -1.54 -4.68 -7.42
CA ASN A 35 -2.66 -5.46 -7.96
C ASN A 35 -2.95 -5.44 -9.48
N PHE A 36 -2.25 -4.69 -10.36
CA PHE A 36 -2.69 -4.62 -11.77
C PHE A 36 -1.57 -4.32 -12.81
N LEU A 37 -0.81 -5.35 -13.25
CA LEU A 37 0.08 -5.41 -14.46
C LEU A 37 1.20 -4.32 -14.60
N PRO A 38 2.14 -4.47 -15.55
CA PRO A 38 3.48 -5.02 -15.27
C PRO A 38 4.12 -4.38 -14.01
N ILE A 39 3.79 -5.00 -12.89
CA ILE A 39 4.01 -4.58 -11.50
C ILE A 39 5.45 -4.28 -11.11
N GLN A 40 6.43 -4.74 -11.90
CA GLN A 40 7.85 -4.57 -11.61
C GLN A 40 8.26 -3.09 -11.55
N VAL A 41 7.69 -2.21 -12.38
CA VAL A 41 8.09 -0.79 -12.42
C VAL A 41 7.58 -0.04 -11.19
N CYS A 42 6.30 -0.19 -10.81
CA CYS A 42 5.76 0.47 -9.61
C CYS A 42 6.43 -0.01 -8.33
N ASN A 43 6.75 -1.31 -8.23
CA ASN A 43 7.46 -1.85 -7.08
C ASN A 43 8.88 -1.26 -6.99
N LYS A 44 9.59 -1.13 -8.11
CA LYS A 44 10.93 -0.54 -8.15
C LYS A 44 10.93 0.93 -7.80
N GLU A 45 9.99 1.72 -8.31
CA GLU A 45 9.89 3.14 -7.95
C GLU A 45 9.54 3.32 -6.47
N ALA A 46 8.57 2.57 -5.94
CA ALA A 46 8.25 2.61 -4.52
C ALA A 46 9.45 2.21 -3.64
N ALA A 47 10.22 1.19 -4.06
CA ALA A 47 11.44 0.78 -3.38
C ALA A 47 12.55 1.84 -3.44
N ARG A 48 12.75 2.49 -4.59
CA ARG A 48 13.72 3.59 -4.73
C ARG A 48 13.35 4.79 -3.86
N ILE A 49 12.06 5.14 -3.78
CA ILE A 49 11.57 6.23 -2.94
C ILE A 49 11.77 5.89 -1.46
N ALA A 50 11.40 4.68 -1.03
CA ALA A 50 11.60 4.24 0.35
C ALA A 50 13.09 4.16 0.72
N TYR A 51 13.95 3.72 -0.19
CA TYR A 51 15.41 3.78 -0.01
C TYR A 51 15.91 5.22 0.19
N LEU A 52 15.49 6.15 -0.67
CA LEU A 52 15.90 7.56 -0.62
C LEU A 52 15.50 8.23 0.70
N TYR A 53 14.32 7.92 1.22
CA TYR A 53 13.79 8.49 2.45
C TYR A 53 14.05 7.66 3.71
N LYS A 54 14.72 6.51 3.59
CA LYS A 54 14.92 5.54 4.67
C LYS A 54 13.60 5.12 5.34
N SER A 55 12.54 5.03 4.55
CA SER A 55 11.19 4.69 4.99
C SER A 55 10.98 3.19 5.04
N LYS A 56 10.02 2.75 5.86
CA LYS A 56 9.45 1.40 5.76
C LYS A 56 8.61 1.30 4.49
N LEU A 57 8.77 0.25 3.70
CA LEU A 57 7.97 -0.03 2.52
C LEU A 57 6.95 -1.16 2.79
N ILE A 58 5.68 -0.92 2.47
CA ILE A 58 4.60 -1.91 2.61
C ILE A 58 4.06 -2.24 1.22
N LEU A 59 4.19 -3.49 0.81
CA LEU A 59 3.68 -3.99 -0.46
C LEU A 59 2.35 -4.70 -0.20
N ILE A 60 1.25 -4.07 -0.63
CA ILE A 60 -0.12 -4.53 -0.37
C ILE A 60 -0.63 -5.31 -1.58
N HIS A 61 -0.96 -6.58 -1.40
CA HIS A 61 -1.66 -7.39 -2.40
C HIS A 61 -3.07 -7.73 -1.94
N ILE A 62 -4.05 -7.61 -2.84
CA ILE A 62 -5.44 -7.98 -2.57
C ILE A 62 -5.72 -9.34 -3.18
N GLY A 63 -5.71 -10.37 -2.34
CA GLY A 63 -5.71 -11.76 -2.76
C GLY A 63 -4.79 -12.59 -1.88
N ALA A 64 -4.52 -13.82 -2.30
CA ALA A 64 -3.48 -14.65 -1.71
C ALA A 64 -2.25 -14.59 -2.62
N LEU A 65 -1.08 -14.40 -2.02
CA LEU A 65 0.19 -14.55 -2.73
C LEU A 65 0.77 -15.93 -2.45
N GLU A 66 1.06 -16.68 -3.51
CA GLU A 66 1.84 -17.91 -3.41
C GLU A 66 3.31 -17.59 -3.06
N THR A 67 4.01 -18.56 -2.47
CA THR A 67 5.40 -18.42 -2.03
C THR A 67 6.32 -17.89 -3.15
N ASP A 68 6.18 -18.42 -4.36
CA ASP A 68 6.97 -18.00 -5.52
C ASP A 68 6.67 -16.55 -5.94
N GLN A 69 5.42 -16.10 -5.76
CA GLN A 69 5.03 -14.73 -6.07
C GLN A 69 5.60 -13.76 -5.03
N LYS A 70 5.54 -14.11 -3.74
CA LYS A 70 6.19 -13.35 -2.67
C LYS A 70 7.69 -13.22 -2.92
N LYS A 71 8.35 -14.33 -3.29
CA LYS A 71 9.78 -14.32 -3.62
C LYS A 71 10.10 -13.36 -4.77
N LYS A 72 9.35 -13.42 -5.88
CA LYS A 72 9.56 -12.51 -7.02
C LYS A 72 9.39 -11.05 -6.65
N ILE A 73 8.44 -10.74 -5.76
CA ILE A 73 8.24 -9.38 -5.26
C ILE A 73 9.42 -8.95 -4.40
N SER A 74 9.85 -9.80 -3.45
CA SER A 74 11.03 -9.54 -2.61
C SER A 74 12.29 -9.32 -3.44
N ASP A 75 12.60 -10.23 -4.38
CA ASP A 75 13.77 -10.12 -5.25
C ASP A 75 13.77 -8.77 -6.00
N CYS A 76 12.62 -8.35 -6.54
CA CYS A 76 12.46 -7.08 -7.26
C CYS A 76 12.71 -5.83 -6.38
N VAL A 77 12.34 -5.89 -5.10
CA VAL A 77 12.57 -4.80 -4.13
C VAL A 77 14.02 -4.78 -3.66
N LEU A 78 14.61 -5.95 -3.45
CA LEU A 78 16.02 -6.11 -3.06
C LEU A 78 16.98 -5.59 -4.13
N ASP A 79 16.63 -5.75 -5.42
CA ASP A 79 17.35 -5.13 -6.55
C ASP A 79 17.44 -3.59 -6.44
N CYS A 80 16.63 -2.95 -5.60
CA CYS A 80 16.62 -1.50 -5.38
C CYS A 80 17.40 -1.05 -4.14
N HIS A 81 18.28 -1.90 -3.59
CA HIS A 81 19.13 -1.60 -2.41
C HIS A 81 18.37 -1.37 -1.10
N ILE A 82 17.12 -1.81 -1.00
CA ILE A 82 16.39 -1.88 0.27
C ILE A 82 16.86 -3.09 1.07
N ASN A 83 16.95 -2.94 2.39
CA ASN A 83 17.20 -4.07 3.31
C ASN A 83 15.92 -4.90 3.53
N GLU A 84 16.06 -6.21 3.72
CA GLU A 84 14.94 -7.11 4.05
C GLU A 84 14.12 -6.65 5.26
N SER A 85 14.76 -6.02 6.24
CA SER A 85 14.11 -5.47 7.43
C SER A 85 13.26 -4.23 7.17
N ASN A 86 13.42 -3.59 6.01
CA ASN A 86 12.81 -2.30 5.70
C ASN A 86 11.60 -2.41 4.77
N PHE A 87 11.18 -3.63 4.43
CA PHE A 87 9.93 -3.83 3.71
C PHE A 87 9.11 -4.99 4.25
N GLU A 88 7.81 -4.96 3.96
CA GLU A 88 6.87 -5.98 4.36
C GLU A 88 5.88 -6.24 3.21
N ILE A 89 5.56 -7.51 2.97
CA ILE A 89 4.54 -7.91 1.99
C ILE A 89 3.30 -8.34 2.76
N ILE A 90 2.18 -7.63 2.55
CA ILE A 90 0.89 -7.90 3.17
C ILE A 90 -0.08 -8.36 2.10
N ASP A 91 -0.50 -9.62 2.13
CA ASP A 91 -1.59 -10.14 1.31
C ASP A 91 -2.87 -10.33 2.14
N GLN A 92 -3.94 -9.65 1.73
CA GLN A 92 -5.24 -9.72 2.40
C GLN A 92 -6.37 -9.90 1.40
N LYS A 93 -7.40 -10.66 1.80
CA LYS A 93 -8.63 -10.83 1.00
C LYS A 93 -9.67 -9.80 1.41
N GLY A 94 -10.41 -9.27 0.44
CA GLY A 94 -11.52 -8.35 0.69
C GLY A 94 -11.76 -7.37 -0.47
N PRO A 95 -12.66 -6.39 -0.28
CA PRO A 95 -12.88 -5.35 -1.28
C PRO A 95 -11.63 -4.45 -1.39
N VAL A 96 -11.10 -4.33 -2.60
CA VAL A 96 -9.80 -3.71 -2.91
C VAL A 96 -9.57 -2.40 -2.16
N VAL A 97 -10.48 -1.44 -2.33
CA VAL A 97 -10.32 -0.10 -1.76
C VAL A 97 -10.33 -0.12 -0.24
N SER A 98 -11.30 -0.81 0.38
CA SER A 98 -11.39 -0.86 1.84
C SER A 98 -10.19 -1.57 2.45
N THR A 99 -9.75 -2.67 1.84
CA THR A 99 -8.63 -3.45 2.36
C THR A 99 -7.32 -2.65 2.28
N ILE A 100 -7.03 -1.99 1.16
CA ILE A 100 -5.84 -1.11 1.04
C ILE A 100 -5.88 -0.01 2.11
N LEU A 101 -7.02 0.67 2.26
CA LEU A 101 -7.15 1.76 3.23
C LEU A 101 -7.02 1.29 4.67
N ASN A 102 -7.52 0.10 5.00
CA ASN A 102 -7.36 -0.49 6.33
C ASN A 102 -5.90 -0.83 6.62
N VAL A 103 -5.20 -1.48 5.68
CA VAL A 103 -3.75 -1.74 5.83
C VAL A 103 -2.98 -0.43 6.02
N CYS A 104 -3.35 0.63 5.30
CA CYS A 104 -2.71 1.94 5.46
C CYS A 104 -2.93 2.53 6.86
N LYS A 105 -4.15 2.41 7.41
CA LYS A 105 -4.46 2.87 8.77
C LYS A 105 -3.70 2.07 9.82
N ASP A 106 -3.77 0.75 9.73
CA ASP A 106 -3.19 -0.16 10.72
C ASP A 106 -1.67 -0.03 10.79
N ASN A 107 -1.03 0.41 9.71
CA ASN A 107 0.42 0.59 9.62
C ASN A 107 0.88 2.05 9.62
N ILE A 108 -0.02 3.01 9.83
CA ILE A 108 0.27 4.46 9.86
C ILE A 108 1.06 4.87 8.60
N VAL A 109 0.54 4.49 7.44
CA VAL A 109 1.09 4.85 6.14
C VAL A 109 0.91 6.35 5.91
N ASP A 110 2.00 7.04 5.62
CA ASP A 110 2.02 8.47 5.31
C ASP A 110 2.18 8.77 3.81
N LEU A 111 2.48 7.77 2.98
CA LEU A 111 2.42 7.84 1.52
C LEU A 111 1.88 6.55 0.89
N LEU A 112 0.74 6.62 0.20
CA LEU A 112 0.19 5.51 -0.60
C LEU A 112 0.45 5.74 -2.10
N ILE A 113 1.25 4.86 -2.70
CA ILE A 113 1.57 4.85 -4.13
C ILE A 113 0.65 3.85 -4.84
N LEU A 114 -0.10 4.33 -5.84
CA LEU A 114 -0.97 3.50 -6.67
C LEU A 114 -0.54 3.62 -8.13
N GLY A 115 -0.43 2.50 -8.82
CA GLY A 115 -0.28 2.50 -10.27
C GLY A 115 -1.56 3.04 -10.93
N ALA A 116 -1.41 3.93 -11.91
CA ALA A 116 -2.54 4.45 -12.66
C ALA A 116 -3.17 3.31 -13.49
N LEU A 117 -4.31 2.79 -13.02
CA LEU A 117 -5.20 1.98 -13.84
C LEU A 117 -5.70 2.85 -14.99
N LYS A 118 -5.40 2.46 -16.23
CA LYS A 118 -6.06 3.03 -17.41
C LYS A 118 -7.54 2.66 -17.30
N LYS A 119 -8.31 3.58 -16.72
CA LYS A 119 -9.75 3.46 -16.49
C LYS A 119 -10.43 3.43 -17.86
N ASN A 120 -10.72 2.25 -18.40
CA ASN A 120 -11.82 2.14 -19.36
C ASN A 120 -13.13 2.32 -18.56
N LEU A 121 -13.48 3.57 -18.28
CA LEU A 121 -14.88 3.94 -18.04
C LEU A 121 -15.58 3.94 -19.41
N LEU A 122 -15.84 2.76 -19.96
CA LEU A 122 -16.94 2.60 -20.92
C LEU A 122 -18.21 2.33 -20.11
N LEU A 123 -18.69 3.39 -19.48
CA LEU A 123 -20.09 3.52 -19.10
C LEU A 123 -20.60 4.77 -19.82
N SER A 124 -20.81 4.65 -21.14
CA SER A 124 -21.76 5.55 -21.82
C SER A 124 -23.13 4.98 -21.53
N ILE A 125 -23.78 5.53 -20.51
CA ILE A 125 -25.23 5.60 -20.53
C ILE A 125 -25.52 6.76 -21.47
N MET A 126 -25.87 6.42 -22.71
CA MET A 126 -26.77 7.07 -23.67
C MET A 126 -26.53 6.40 -25.03
#